data_AF-A0A925VCI4-F1
#
_entry.id   AF-A0A925VCI4-F1
#
_cell.length_a   1.000
_cell.length_b   1.000
_cell.length_c   1.000
_cell.angle_alpha   90.00
_cell.angle_beta   90.00
_cell.angle_gamma   90.00
#
_symmetry.space_group_name_H-M   'P 1'
#
loop_
_entity.id
_entity.type
_entity.pdbx_description
1 polymer ?
#
loop_
_entity_poly.entity_id
_entity_poly.type
_entity_poly.pdbx_seq_one_letter_code
_entity_poly.pdbx_strand_id
1 'polypeptide(L)'
;MMRSWLLSLVALGTLAPGCSAVRRDSLKAIDRELQQQPRWERARAHGGFRLGPYTIVKRKLREHAVDQTPPMTIDAPRNPAWRYELELGLTREGSAPWIAHCDGRRRANIDADFAAISEIANDDVSIECELSRGEQRWHFSAAGRLDANFGGELVRADESGGRVAAKVEVILWMKRVKLISRHIAEPVAQVRRGEHAIAAMVLSRPEWAWVRAAEPEELRDAAMVTLVAIRMLPLGLDE
;
A
#
# COMPACT_ATOMS: atom_id res chain seq x y z
N MET A 1 56.27 -33.15 -27.00
CA MET A 1 56.42 -32.29 -25.82
C MET A 1 55.64 -31.00 -26.04
N MET A 2 54.68 -30.74 -25.14
CA MET A 2 54.02 -29.46 -24.81
C MET A 2 53.40 -28.59 -25.93
N ARG A 3 52.06 -28.43 -25.86
CA ARG A 3 51.44 -27.13 -25.56
C ARG A 3 49.92 -27.25 -25.26
N SER A 4 49.57 -27.06 -23.99
CA SER A 4 48.23 -26.73 -23.49
C SER A 4 47.79 -25.33 -23.93
N TRP A 5 46.57 -25.17 -24.45
CA TRP A 5 45.81 -23.90 -24.47
C TRP A 5 44.33 -24.27 -24.31
N LEU A 6 43.79 -24.19 -23.09
CA LEU A 6 43.02 -23.06 -22.54
C LEU A 6 41.59 -22.96 -23.09
N LEU A 7 40.68 -23.51 -22.26
CA LEU A 7 39.26 -23.19 -22.11
C LEU A 7 38.95 -21.71 -22.40
N SER A 8 37.99 -21.47 -23.30
CA SER A 8 37.21 -20.23 -23.32
C SER A 8 35.75 -20.57 -23.02
N LEU A 9 35.42 -20.60 -21.74
CA LEU A 9 34.06 -20.53 -21.22
C LEU A 9 33.60 -19.07 -21.33
N VAL A 10 32.91 -18.76 -22.43
CA VAL A 10 32.17 -17.50 -22.56
C VAL A 10 30.93 -17.63 -21.69
N ALA A 11 31.03 -17.15 -20.45
CA ALA A 11 29.88 -16.94 -19.58
C ALA A 11 29.04 -15.81 -20.17
N LEU A 12 27.94 -16.17 -20.84
CA LEU A 12 26.86 -15.26 -21.22
C LEU A 12 26.22 -14.72 -19.93
N GLY A 13 26.71 -13.58 -19.45
CA GLY A 13 26.04 -12.79 -18.42
C GLY A 13 24.79 -12.14 -19.02
N THR A 14 23.63 -12.74 -18.78
CA THR A 14 22.33 -12.15 -19.09
C THR A 14 22.10 -10.93 -18.19
N LEU A 15 22.25 -9.76 -18.80
CA LEU A 15 21.86 -8.46 -18.28
C LEU A 15 20.36 -8.48 -17.91
N ALA A 16 20.05 -8.29 -16.63
CA ALA A 16 18.70 -7.97 -16.14
C ALA A 16 18.60 -6.46 -15.81
N PRO A 17 18.50 -5.55 -16.80
CA PRO A 17 18.40 -4.11 -16.52
C PRO A 17 17.01 -3.67 -16.00
N GLY A 18 15.97 -4.51 -16.13
CA GLY A 18 14.59 -4.14 -15.81
C GLY A 18 14.29 -3.92 -14.32
N CYS A 19 14.81 -4.77 -13.43
CA CYS A 19 14.47 -4.71 -12.00
C CYS A 19 15.01 -3.45 -11.27
N SER A 20 16.06 -2.81 -11.80
CA SER A 20 16.71 -1.66 -11.16
C SER A 20 16.05 -0.31 -11.47
N ALA A 21 15.41 -0.18 -12.64
CA ALA A 21 14.76 1.05 -13.08
C ALA A 21 13.37 1.21 -12.45
N VAL A 22 12.60 0.12 -12.41
CA VAL A 22 11.29 0.05 -11.75
C VAL A 22 11.42 0.45 -10.27
N ARG A 23 12.40 -0.15 -9.58
CA ARG A 23 12.74 0.15 -8.19
C ARG A 23 13.04 1.62 -7.91
N ARG A 24 13.71 2.30 -8.85
CA ARG A 24 14.08 3.71 -8.68
C ARG A 24 12.88 4.64 -8.71
N ASP A 25 11.79 4.25 -9.35
CA ASP A 25 10.60 5.09 -9.45
C ASP A 25 9.81 5.10 -8.15
N SER A 26 9.53 3.94 -7.56
CA SER A 26 8.87 3.87 -6.26
C SER A 26 9.66 4.58 -5.16
N LEU A 27 10.99 4.43 -5.14
CA LEU A 27 11.83 5.16 -4.20
C LEU A 27 11.80 6.68 -4.43
N LYS A 28 11.64 7.17 -5.67
CA LYS A 28 11.50 8.62 -5.93
C LYS A 28 10.16 9.19 -5.46
N ALA A 29 9.13 8.36 -5.33
CA ALA A 29 7.83 8.77 -4.81
C ALA A 29 7.85 9.04 -3.31
N ILE A 30 8.79 8.43 -2.58
CA ILE A 30 8.92 8.56 -1.13
C ILE A 30 9.65 9.86 -0.79
N ASP A 31 9.19 10.56 0.25
CA ASP A 31 9.87 11.73 0.82
C ASP A 31 11.37 11.47 1.07
N ARG A 32 12.21 12.40 0.59
CA ARG A 32 13.67 12.25 0.63
C ARG A 32 14.23 12.26 2.06
N GLU A 33 13.62 12.99 2.98
CA GLU A 33 14.05 13.01 4.39
C GLU A 33 13.74 11.66 5.05
N LEU A 34 12.59 11.08 4.71
CA LEU A 34 12.19 9.78 5.25
C LEU A 34 13.09 8.65 4.74
N GLN A 35 13.58 8.74 3.49
CA GLN A 35 14.55 7.78 2.95
C GLN A 35 15.90 7.76 3.67
N GLN A 36 16.24 8.80 4.44
CA GLN A 36 17.46 8.83 5.26
C GLN A 36 17.31 8.03 6.57
N GLN A 37 16.08 7.63 6.91
CA GLN A 37 15.82 6.74 8.05
C GLN A 37 16.23 5.30 7.72
N PRO A 38 16.61 4.48 8.72
CA PRO A 38 16.92 3.08 8.50
C PRO A 38 15.69 2.35 7.94
N ARG A 39 15.88 1.71 6.80
CA ARG A 39 14.87 0.80 6.23
C ARG A 39 14.78 -0.44 7.11
N TRP A 40 13.58 -0.94 7.33
CA TRP A 40 13.41 -2.20 8.03
C TRP A 40 13.70 -3.41 7.14
N GLU A 41 14.01 -4.54 7.75
CA GLU A 41 14.15 -5.82 7.05
C GLU A 41 12.99 -6.72 7.45
N ARG A 42 12.42 -7.42 6.47
CA ARG A 42 11.39 -8.41 6.75
C ARG A 42 12.04 -9.69 7.26
N ALA A 43 11.61 -10.10 8.44
CA ALA A 43 11.86 -11.45 8.93
C ALA A 43 10.55 -12.25 8.93
N ARG A 44 10.63 -13.55 8.64
CA ARG A 44 9.48 -14.45 8.81
C ARG A 44 9.19 -14.62 10.31
N ALA A 45 7.92 -14.56 10.68
CA ALA A 45 7.43 -14.90 12.01
C ALA A 45 6.38 -16.01 11.88
N HIS A 46 6.19 -16.84 12.91
CA HIS A 46 5.17 -17.89 12.86
C HIS A 46 3.78 -17.26 12.70
N GLY A 47 3.07 -17.60 11.62
CA GLY A 47 1.74 -17.07 11.32
C GLY A 47 1.68 -15.59 10.87
N GLY A 48 2.83 -14.98 10.54
CA GLY A 48 2.90 -13.56 10.21
C GLY A 48 4.23 -13.11 9.60
N PHE A 49 4.55 -11.83 9.71
CA PHE A 49 5.87 -11.30 9.37
C PHE A 49 6.29 -10.20 10.32
N ARG A 50 7.59 -10.01 10.46
CA ARG A 50 8.18 -8.93 11.26
C ARG A 50 8.67 -7.83 10.33
N LEU A 51 8.43 -6.59 10.71
CA LEU A 51 8.86 -5.37 10.03
C LEU A 51 9.45 -4.43 11.07
N GLY A 52 10.79 -4.40 11.16
CA GLY A 52 11.47 -3.64 12.21
C GLY A 52 11.06 -4.14 13.61
N PRO A 53 10.57 -3.25 14.51
CA PRO A 53 10.11 -3.64 15.83
C PRO A 53 8.68 -4.21 15.85
N TYR A 54 8.00 -4.26 14.70
CA TYR A 54 6.61 -4.67 14.60
C TYR A 54 6.48 -6.13 14.15
N THR A 55 5.68 -6.89 14.88
CA THR A 55 5.20 -8.22 14.49
C THR A 55 3.78 -8.09 13.98
N ILE A 56 3.55 -8.53 12.74
CA ILE A 56 2.30 -8.38 12.02
C ILE A 56 1.68 -9.75 11.84
N VAL A 57 0.43 -9.89 12.26
CA VAL A 57 -0.36 -11.12 12.16
C VAL A 57 -1.66 -10.80 11.42
N LYS A 58 -1.79 -11.35 10.21
CA LYS A 58 -3.07 -11.33 9.50
C LYS A 58 -4.00 -12.31 10.20
N ARG A 59 -5.06 -11.80 10.83
CA ARG A 59 -5.99 -12.65 11.59
C ARG A 59 -7.08 -13.19 10.69
N LYS A 60 -7.64 -12.35 9.82
CA LYS A 60 -8.78 -12.72 8.98
C LYS A 60 -8.85 -11.85 7.73
N LEU A 61 -9.23 -12.44 6.60
CA LEU A 61 -9.68 -11.71 5.42
C LEU A 61 -10.89 -12.45 4.85
N ARG A 62 -12.02 -11.76 4.73
CA ARG A 62 -13.19 -12.25 4.02
C ARG A 62 -13.38 -11.45 2.75
N GLU A 63 -13.74 -12.14 1.70
CA GLU A 63 -14.02 -11.57 0.39
C GLU A 63 -15.47 -11.84 0.05
N HIS A 64 -16.17 -10.79 -0.37
CA HIS A 64 -17.58 -10.81 -0.71
C HIS A 64 -17.71 -10.20 -2.10
N ALA A 65 -18.24 -10.99 -3.04
CA ALA A 65 -18.81 -10.43 -4.24
C ALA A 65 -20.05 -9.61 -3.83
N VAL A 66 -20.09 -8.35 -4.24
CA VAL A 66 -21.24 -7.49 -4.01
C VAL A 66 -22.12 -7.55 -5.25
N ASP A 67 -23.34 -8.04 -5.08
CA ASP A 67 -24.34 -8.05 -6.15
C ASP A 67 -24.54 -6.62 -6.65
N GLN A 68 -24.17 -6.39 -7.90
CA GLN A 68 -24.48 -5.14 -8.57
C GLN A 68 -25.95 -5.14 -9.03
N THR A 69 -26.54 -3.96 -9.14
CA THR A 69 -27.79 -3.77 -9.86
C THR A 69 -27.68 -4.44 -11.23
N PRO A 70 -28.66 -5.26 -11.66
CA PRO A 70 -28.58 -5.96 -12.93
C PRO A 70 -28.31 -4.96 -14.06
N PRO A 71 -27.49 -5.35 -15.06
CA PRO A 71 -27.19 -4.46 -16.16
C PRO A 71 -28.49 -4.00 -16.84
N MET A 72 -28.57 -2.71 -17.18
CA MET A 72 -29.77 -2.14 -17.82
C MET A 72 -30.00 -2.71 -19.23
N THR A 73 -28.99 -3.36 -19.83
CA THR A 73 -29.06 -4.08 -21.10
C THR A 73 -28.46 -5.47 -20.96
N ILE A 74 -28.97 -6.43 -21.74
CA ILE A 74 -28.55 -7.84 -21.69
C ILE A 74 -27.06 -8.02 -22.05
N ASP A 75 -26.50 -7.10 -22.84
CA ASP A 75 -25.12 -7.13 -23.32
C ASP A 75 -24.16 -6.25 -22.50
N ALA A 76 -24.63 -5.55 -21.47
CA ALA A 76 -23.73 -4.77 -20.64
C ALA A 76 -22.87 -5.70 -19.76
N PRO A 77 -21.53 -5.51 -19.75
CA PRO A 77 -20.63 -6.30 -18.90
C PRO A 77 -21.08 -6.24 -17.44
N ARG A 78 -21.17 -7.40 -16.80
CA ARG A 78 -21.27 -7.44 -15.33
C ARG A 78 -19.90 -7.08 -14.78
N ASN A 79 -19.73 -5.84 -14.38
CA ASN A 79 -18.51 -5.46 -13.70
C ASN A 79 -18.59 -5.94 -12.25
N PRO A 80 -17.65 -6.74 -11.73
CA PRO A 80 -17.73 -7.22 -10.36
C PRO A 80 -17.41 -6.08 -9.37
N ALA A 81 -18.25 -5.92 -8.34
CA ALA A 81 -17.87 -5.15 -7.16
C ALA A 81 -17.42 -6.13 -6.06
N TRP A 82 -16.34 -5.79 -5.38
CA TRP A 82 -15.78 -6.59 -4.31
C TRP A 82 -15.76 -5.81 -3.00
N ARG A 83 -16.10 -6.49 -1.91
CA ARG A 83 -15.92 -6.01 -0.55
C ARG A 83 -15.01 -6.96 0.22
N TYR A 84 -14.07 -6.38 0.95
CA TYR A 84 -13.07 -7.08 1.73
C TYR A 84 -13.19 -6.69 3.20
N GLU A 85 -13.40 -7.67 4.08
CA GLU A 85 -13.35 -7.46 5.53
C GLU A 85 -12.03 -8.01 6.06
N LEU A 86 -11.14 -7.14 6.54
CA LEU A 86 -9.83 -7.48 7.07
C LEU A 86 -9.79 -7.28 8.59
N GLU A 87 -9.27 -8.29 9.29
CA GLU A 87 -8.83 -8.16 10.68
C GLU A 87 -7.31 -8.40 10.76
N LEU A 88 -6.60 -7.41 11.31
CA LEU A 88 -5.15 -7.37 11.40
C LEU A 88 -4.73 -7.13 12.85
N GLY A 89 -3.71 -7.87 13.30
CA GLY A 89 -2.99 -7.58 14.53
C GLY A 89 -1.59 -7.06 14.24
N LEU A 90 -1.17 -6.01 14.93
CA LEU A 90 0.18 -5.47 14.89
C LEU A 90 0.69 -5.25 16.31
N THR A 91 1.77 -5.93 16.67
CA THR A 91 2.37 -5.85 18.00
C THR A 91 3.76 -5.26 17.89
N ARG A 92 4.04 -4.18 18.61
CA ARG A 92 5.41 -3.72 18.82
C ARG A 92 6.01 -4.43 20.03
N GLU A 93 7.28 -4.80 19.97
CA GLU A 93 7.98 -5.45 21.08
C GLU A 93 7.82 -4.65 22.39
N GLY A 94 7.31 -5.29 23.44
CA GLY A 94 7.04 -4.67 24.74
C GLY A 94 5.74 -3.86 24.86
N SER A 95 4.90 -3.82 23.81
CA SER A 95 3.66 -3.04 23.79
C SER A 95 2.42 -3.93 23.60
N ALA A 96 1.26 -3.43 24.03
CA ALA A 96 -0.04 -4.06 23.72
C ALA A 96 -0.28 -4.06 22.19
N PRO A 97 -0.97 -5.09 21.65
CA PRO A 97 -1.24 -5.19 20.23
C PRO A 97 -2.24 -4.12 19.77
N TRP A 98 -1.98 -3.57 18.60
CA TRP A 98 -2.97 -2.88 17.78
C TRP A 98 -3.82 -3.90 17.05
N ILE A 99 -5.14 -3.67 17.03
CA ILE A 99 -6.10 -4.40 16.22
C ILE A 99 -6.70 -3.43 15.22
N ALA A 100 -6.69 -3.81 13.94
CA ALA A 100 -7.36 -3.08 12.88
C ALA A 100 -8.48 -3.92 12.27
N HIS A 101 -9.67 -3.33 12.21
CA HIS A 101 -10.81 -3.83 11.45
C HIS A 101 -11.02 -2.92 10.26
N CYS A 102 -10.94 -3.48 9.06
CA CYS A 102 -11.01 -2.70 7.83
C CYS A 102 -12.05 -3.26 6.86
N ASP A 103 -12.77 -2.35 6.22
CA ASP A 103 -13.64 -2.57 5.08
C ASP A 103 -13.00 -1.94 3.84
N GLY A 104 -12.50 -2.79 2.94
CA GLY A 104 -12.05 -2.39 1.61
C GLY A 104 -13.16 -2.61 0.58
N ARG A 105 -13.32 -1.70 -0.38
CA ARG A 105 -14.25 -1.85 -1.50
C ARG A 105 -13.54 -1.54 -2.80
N ARG A 106 -13.87 -2.31 -3.84
CA ARG A 106 -13.47 -2.07 -5.22
C ARG A 106 -14.71 -2.19 -6.09
N ARG A 107 -15.00 -1.18 -6.89
CA ARG A 107 -16.17 -1.12 -7.76
C ARG A 107 -15.75 -0.58 -9.11
N ALA A 108 -16.21 -1.19 -10.19
CA ALA A 108 -16.02 -0.60 -11.50
C ALA A 108 -16.73 0.74 -11.64
N ASN A 109 -16.01 1.71 -12.19
CA ASN A 109 -16.54 3.01 -12.48
C ASN A 109 -17.42 2.95 -13.73
N ILE A 110 -18.69 3.30 -13.56
CA ILE A 110 -19.73 3.22 -14.62
C ILE A 110 -19.66 4.44 -15.56
N ASP A 111 -19.01 5.52 -15.13
CA ASP A 111 -18.88 6.77 -15.89
C ASP A 111 -17.61 6.81 -16.76
N ALA A 112 -16.81 5.74 -16.78
CA ALA A 112 -15.64 5.65 -17.64
C ALA A 112 -16.08 5.43 -19.10
N ASP A 113 -15.80 6.40 -19.97
CA ASP A 113 -16.09 6.33 -21.41
C ASP A 113 -15.56 5.01 -22.01
N PHE A 114 -16.47 4.16 -22.48
CA PHE A 114 -16.22 2.80 -22.99
C PHE A 114 -15.22 2.72 -24.17
N ALA A 115 -14.77 3.86 -24.71
CA ALA A 115 -13.89 3.93 -25.87
C ALA A 115 -12.39 3.94 -25.53
N ALA A 116 -11.98 4.00 -24.25
CA ALA A 116 -10.56 4.13 -23.89
C ALA A 116 -10.11 3.24 -22.70
N ILE A 117 -9.47 2.11 -23.05
CA ILE A 117 -8.40 1.43 -22.30
C ILE A 117 -8.80 0.66 -21.02
N SER A 118 -8.41 -0.64 -20.99
CA SER A 118 -8.19 -1.51 -19.80
C SER A 118 -9.16 -1.32 -18.63
N GLU A 119 -10.24 -2.10 -18.62
CA GLU A 119 -11.36 -2.06 -17.67
C GLU A 119 -10.96 -1.95 -16.18
N ILE A 120 -9.85 -2.57 -15.77
CA ILE A 120 -9.35 -2.60 -14.38
C ILE A 120 -8.85 -1.23 -13.88
N ALA A 121 -8.28 -0.40 -14.75
CA ALA A 121 -7.60 0.81 -14.33
C ALA A 121 -8.57 1.88 -13.80
N ASN A 122 -9.86 1.83 -14.16
CA ASN A 122 -10.81 2.88 -13.79
C ASN A 122 -11.60 2.59 -12.51
N ASP A 123 -11.36 1.48 -11.83
CA ASP A 123 -12.15 1.10 -10.65
C ASP A 123 -12.04 2.13 -9.52
N ASP A 124 -13.19 2.43 -8.92
CA ASP A 124 -13.28 3.16 -7.66
C ASP A 124 -12.89 2.23 -6.51
N VAL A 125 -12.04 2.73 -5.62
CA VAL A 125 -11.62 2.04 -4.41
C VAL A 125 -11.89 2.87 -3.17
N SER A 126 -12.27 2.21 -2.08
CA SER A 126 -12.39 2.83 -0.77
C SER A 126 -11.90 1.90 0.34
N ILE A 127 -11.38 2.50 1.41
CA ILE A 127 -10.90 1.81 2.59
C ILE A 127 -11.42 2.58 3.79
N GLU A 128 -12.03 1.88 4.72
CA GLU A 128 -12.38 2.39 6.04
C GLU A 128 -11.83 1.42 7.08
N CYS A 129 -11.16 1.93 8.10
CA CYS A 129 -10.57 1.13 9.16
C CYS A 129 -10.81 1.75 10.54
N GLU A 130 -11.09 0.91 11.50
CA GLU A 130 -10.99 1.22 12.93
C GLU A 130 -9.74 0.57 13.50
N LEU A 131 -8.86 1.37 14.09
CA LEU A 131 -7.62 0.93 14.71
C LEU A 131 -7.72 1.15 16.21
N SER A 132 -7.42 0.12 17.00
CA SER A 132 -7.54 0.18 18.46
C SER A 132 -6.36 -0.45 19.18
N ARG A 133 -5.98 0.16 20.31
CA ARG A 133 -5.03 -0.39 21.29
C ARG A 133 -5.40 0.09 22.68
N GLY A 134 -5.96 -0.79 23.51
CA GLY A 134 -6.48 -0.42 24.82
C GLY A 134 -7.56 0.66 24.68
N GLU A 135 -7.35 1.82 25.30
CA GLU A 135 -8.26 2.97 25.20
C GLU A 135 -8.06 3.81 23.93
N GLN A 136 -6.91 3.65 23.24
CA GLN A 136 -6.59 4.42 22.05
C GLN A 136 -7.41 3.94 20.86
N ARG A 137 -8.06 4.88 20.16
CA ARG A 137 -8.87 4.59 18.98
C ARG A 137 -8.56 5.57 17.86
N TRP A 138 -8.40 5.04 16.66
CA TRP A 138 -8.12 5.80 15.46
C TRP A 138 -9.04 5.33 14.34
N HIS A 139 -9.38 6.25 13.46
CA HIS A 139 -10.12 5.97 12.24
C HIS A 139 -9.26 6.33 11.05
N PHE A 140 -9.14 5.40 10.10
CA PHE A 140 -8.50 5.65 8.82
C PHE A 140 -9.55 5.50 7.73
N SER A 141 -9.65 6.49 6.85
CA SER A 141 -10.45 6.40 5.64
C SER A 141 -9.65 6.86 4.44
N ALA A 142 -9.84 6.23 3.29
CA ALA A 142 -9.27 6.65 2.01
C ALA A 142 -10.20 6.22 0.87
N ALA A 143 -10.26 7.04 -0.18
CA ALA A 143 -11.03 6.71 -1.38
C ALA A 143 -10.43 7.37 -2.62
N GLY A 144 -10.68 6.78 -3.77
CA GLY A 144 -10.33 7.34 -5.08
C GLY A 144 -10.41 6.30 -6.18
N ARG A 145 -9.61 6.47 -7.23
CA ARG A 145 -9.62 5.61 -8.42
C ARG A 145 -8.24 5.02 -8.68
N LEU A 146 -8.18 3.83 -9.29
CA LEU A 146 -6.93 3.15 -9.61
C LEU A 146 -6.13 3.81 -10.76
N ASP A 147 -6.78 4.60 -11.61
CA ASP A 147 -6.15 5.35 -12.71
C ASP A 147 -5.50 6.67 -12.24
N ALA A 148 -5.61 6.95 -10.94
CA ALA A 148 -5.05 8.12 -10.29
C ALA A 148 -4.37 7.75 -8.98
N ASN A 149 -3.68 8.72 -8.38
CA ASN A 149 -3.31 8.61 -6.97
C ASN A 149 -4.56 8.87 -6.13
N PHE A 150 -4.67 8.20 -4.99
CA PHE A 150 -5.75 8.44 -4.05
C PHE A 150 -5.21 8.63 -2.65
N GLY A 151 -6.08 9.03 -1.73
CA GLY A 151 -5.65 9.31 -0.38
C GLY A 151 -6.81 9.44 0.58
N GLY A 152 -6.49 9.84 1.79
CA GLY A 152 -7.46 10.07 2.83
C GLY A 152 -6.80 10.49 4.12
N GLU A 153 -7.41 10.14 5.24
CA GLU A 153 -7.13 10.76 6.52
C GLU A 153 -7.02 9.71 7.63
N LEU A 154 -6.08 9.96 8.53
CA LEU A 154 -5.92 9.24 9.78
C LEU A 154 -6.32 10.19 10.91
N VAL A 155 -7.43 9.86 11.56
CA VAL A 155 -8.10 10.67 12.57
C VAL A 155 -8.03 9.97 13.92
N ARG A 156 -7.77 10.73 14.98
CA ARG A 156 -7.84 10.21 16.35
C ARG A 156 -9.29 10.25 16.82
N ALA A 157 -9.85 9.12 17.21
CA ALA A 157 -11.29 8.98 17.47
C ALA A 157 -11.70 9.35 18.91
N ASP A 158 -10.75 9.49 19.83
CA ASP A 158 -10.96 9.91 21.22
C ASP A 158 -11.01 11.45 21.39
N GLU A 159 -10.58 12.22 20.39
CA GLU A 159 -10.65 13.68 20.42
C GLU A 159 -12.04 14.16 19.97
N SER A 160 -12.74 14.89 20.85
CA SER A 160 -14.05 15.47 20.54
C SER A 160 -13.95 16.38 19.31
N GLY A 161 -14.54 15.95 18.19
CA GLY A 161 -14.46 16.66 16.90
C GLY A 161 -13.49 16.05 15.87
N GLY A 162 -12.84 14.93 16.17
CA GLY A 162 -12.10 14.13 15.19
C GLY A 162 -11.03 14.93 14.43
N ARG A 163 -9.98 15.37 15.12
CA ARG A 163 -8.92 16.13 14.47
C ARG A 163 -8.12 15.22 13.54
N VAL A 164 -7.97 15.64 12.28
CA VAL A 164 -7.07 15.00 11.32
C VAL A 164 -5.64 15.08 11.86
N ALA A 165 -5.11 13.92 12.22
CA ALA A 165 -3.76 13.81 12.76
C ALA A 165 -2.72 13.67 11.65
N ALA A 166 -3.08 12.97 10.57
CA ALA A 166 -2.24 12.81 9.39
C ALA A 166 -3.08 12.56 8.12
N LYS A 167 -2.49 12.86 6.97
CA LYS A 167 -3.01 12.49 5.65
C LYS A 167 -2.36 11.20 5.18
N VAL A 168 -3.09 10.40 4.43
CA VAL A 168 -2.60 9.18 3.82
C VAL A 168 -2.68 9.34 2.31
N GLU A 169 -1.63 8.95 1.61
CA GLU A 169 -1.57 8.99 0.15
C GLU A 169 -1.12 7.63 -0.37
N VAL A 170 -1.80 7.16 -1.40
CA VAL A 170 -1.45 5.97 -2.18
C VAL A 170 -1.09 6.43 -3.58
N ILE A 171 0.19 6.25 -3.91
CA ILE A 171 0.82 6.69 -5.14
C ILE A 171 0.89 5.49 -6.07
N LEU A 172 0.09 5.54 -7.14
CA LEU A 172 0.05 4.58 -8.24
C LEU A 172 0.68 5.18 -9.50
N TRP A 173 0.66 6.50 -9.62
CA TRP A 173 1.09 7.23 -10.80
C TRP A 173 2.08 8.33 -10.42
N MET A 174 3.13 8.48 -11.23
CA MET A 174 4.08 9.56 -11.10
C MET A 174 4.22 10.36 -12.39
N LYS A 175 4.24 11.68 -12.25
CA LYS A 175 4.56 12.60 -13.36
C LYS A 175 6.07 12.56 -13.60
N ARG A 176 6.48 12.10 -14.80
CA ARG A 176 7.83 12.34 -15.32
C ARG A 176 7.81 13.56 -16.25
N VAL A 177 8.96 14.22 -16.35
CA VAL A 177 9.27 15.43 -17.15
C VAL A 177 8.09 15.93 -18.01
N LYS A 178 7.46 17.02 -17.56
CA LYS A 178 6.49 17.89 -18.27
C LYS A 178 5.49 17.19 -19.24
N LEU A 179 4.82 16.11 -18.84
CA LEU A 179 3.39 15.81 -19.10
C LEU A 179 3.05 14.30 -19.01
N ILE A 180 4.02 13.40 -19.07
CA ILE A 180 3.74 11.97 -19.13
C ILE A 180 3.58 11.42 -17.71
N SER A 181 2.35 11.07 -17.34
CA SER A 181 2.06 10.26 -16.16
C SER A 181 2.37 8.80 -16.46
N ARG A 182 3.08 8.12 -15.56
CA ARG A 182 3.38 6.71 -15.71
C ARG A 182 2.95 5.97 -14.45
N HIS A 183 2.28 4.83 -14.64
CA HIS A 183 2.02 3.89 -13.57
C HIS A 183 3.34 3.40 -12.96
N ILE A 184 3.43 3.40 -11.63
CA ILE A 184 4.58 2.86 -10.91
C ILE A 184 4.30 1.39 -10.63
N ALA A 185 5.21 0.51 -11.04
CA ALA A 185 4.96 -0.93 -10.92
C ALA A 185 5.01 -1.45 -9.47
N GLU A 186 5.60 -0.68 -8.55
CA GLU A 186 5.54 -0.98 -7.11
C GLU A 186 4.89 0.23 -6.41
N PRO A 187 3.56 0.23 -6.20
CA PRO A 187 2.82 1.27 -5.51
C PRO A 187 3.43 1.66 -4.17
N VAL A 188 3.26 2.92 -3.79
CA VAL A 188 3.76 3.47 -2.52
C VAL A 188 2.60 4.02 -1.72
N ALA A 189 2.48 3.63 -0.46
CA ALA A 189 1.62 4.33 0.48
C ALA A 189 2.48 5.17 1.44
N GLN A 190 2.04 6.38 1.75
CA GLN A 190 2.70 7.26 2.71
C GLN A 190 1.70 7.92 3.65
N VAL A 191 2.12 8.11 4.89
CA VAL A 191 1.40 8.88 5.91
C VAL A 191 2.17 10.18 6.13
N ARG A 192 1.48 11.31 6.03
CA ARG A 192 2.03 12.67 6.02
C ARG A 192 1.43 13.51 7.13
N ARG A 193 2.26 14.30 7.79
CA ARG A 193 1.84 15.31 8.76
C ARG A 193 2.32 16.67 8.29
N GLY A 194 1.39 17.50 7.80
CA GLY A 194 1.74 18.70 7.05
C GLY A 194 2.49 18.33 5.76
N GLU A 195 3.62 19.00 5.53
CA GLU A 195 4.43 18.84 4.32
C GLU A 195 5.45 17.69 4.36
N HIS A 196 5.49 16.90 5.44
CA HIS A 196 6.49 15.85 5.62
C HIS A 196 5.87 14.47 5.74
N ALA A 197 6.47 13.47 5.09
CA ALA A 197 6.11 12.08 5.33
C ALA A 197 6.69 11.58 6.66
N ILE A 198 5.83 10.97 7.46
CA ILE A 198 6.17 10.37 8.75
C ILE A 198 6.31 8.86 8.67
N ALA A 199 5.64 8.22 7.72
CA ALA A 199 5.78 6.81 7.42
C ALA A 199 5.55 6.56 5.93
N ALA A 200 6.21 5.57 5.36
CA ALA A 200 6.00 5.15 3.98
C ALA A 200 6.29 3.67 3.82
N MET A 201 5.61 3.05 2.86
CA MET A 201 5.78 1.64 2.51
C MET A 201 5.65 1.47 1.00
N VAL A 202 6.59 0.72 0.41
CA VAL A 202 6.37 0.16 -0.93
C VAL A 202 5.44 -1.02 -0.77
N LEU A 203 4.21 -0.92 -1.28
CA LEU A 203 3.17 -1.91 -1.03
C LEU A 203 3.60 -3.27 -1.56
N SER A 204 4.10 -3.39 -2.79
CA SER A 204 4.53 -4.70 -3.32
C SER A 204 5.67 -5.37 -2.50
N ARG A 205 6.43 -4.59 -1.72
CA ARG A 205 7.56 -5.04 -0.89
C ARG A 205 7.46 -4.43 0.52
N PRO A 206 6.63 -4.97 1.42
CA PRO A 206 6.41 -4.37 2.73
C PRO A 206 7.68 -4.31 3.59
N GLU A 207 8.72 -5.11 3.28
CA GLU A 207 10.06 -4.93 3.84
C GLU A 207 10.65 -3.54 3.60
N TRP A 208 10.22 -2.83 2.57
CA TRP A 208 10.66 -1.47 2.29
C TRP A 208 9.65 -0.51 2.87
N ALA A 209 9.78 -0.35 4.18
CA ALA A 209 9.06 0.63 4.95
C ALA A 209 10.02 1.48 5.78
N TRP A 210 9.58 2.71 6.03
CA TRP A 210 10.28 3.70 6.82
C TRP A 210 9.29 4.35 7.78
N VAL A 211 9.76 4.68 8.97
CA VAL A 211 9.03 5.51 9.92
C VAL A 211 9.97 6.57 10.48
N ARG A 212 9.48 7.78 10.66
CA ARG A 212 10.19 8.88 11.27
C ARG A 212 10.19 8.69 12.78
N ALA A 213 11.36 8.40 13.38
CA ALA A 213 11.46 8.08 14.80
C ALA A 213 11.05 9.23 15.74
N ALA A 214 11.12 10.48 15.28
CA ALA A 214 10.80 11.67 16.05
C ALA A 214 9.30 11.88 16.32
N GLU A 215 8.41 11.18 15.60
CA GLU A 215 6.97 11.30 15.84
C GLU A 215 6.53 10.56 17.11
N PRO A 216 5.42 10.99 17.75
CA PRO A 216 4.84 10.28 18.88
C PRO A 216 4.60 8.79 18.55
N GLU A 217 4.90 7.92 19.51
CA GLU A 217 4.76 6.46 19.35
C GLU A 217 3.37 6.05 18.85
N GLU A 218 2.32 6.61 19.42
CA GLU A 218 0.94 6.31 19.06
C GLU A 218 0.66 6.59 17.58
N LEU A 219 1.15 7.73 17.07
CA LEU A 219 0.99 8.12 15.68
C LEU A 219 1.84 7.24 14.75
N ARG A 220 3.06 6.90 15.16
CA ARG A 220 3.93 5.98 14.39
C ARG A 220 3.30 4.61 14.26
N ASP A 221 2.80 4.06 15.36
CA ASP A 221 2.17 2.76 15.37
C ASP A 221 0.88 2.77 14.54
N ALA A 222 0.01 3.78 14.72
CA ALA A 222 -1.21 3.94 13.92
C ALA A 222 -0.90 4.07 12.43
N ALA A 223 0.09 4.89 12.06
CA ALA A 223 0.55 5.02 10.67
C ALA A 223 1.04 3.69 10.10
N MET A 224 1.80 2.90 10.88
CA MET A 224 2.27 1.60 10.43
C MET A 224 1.14 0.58 10.27
N VAL A 225 0.18 0.56 11.19
CA VAL A 225 -1.02 -0.28 11.07
C VAL A 225 -1.78 0.07 9.80
N THR A 226 -1.98 1.37 9.52
CA THR A 226 -2.62 1.86 8.29
C THR A 226 -1.90 1.38 7.04
N LEU A 227 -0.58 1.55 6.95
CA LEU A 227 0.19 1.12 5.77
C LEU A 227 0.10 -0.40 5.54
N VAL A 228 0.16 -1.19 6.63
CA VAL A 228 0.01 -2.64 6.56
C VAL A 228 -1.41 -3.04 6.16
N ALA A 229 -2.43 -2.35 6.66
CA ALA A 229 -3.82 -2.61 6.29
C ALA A 229 -4.07 -2.37 4.79
N ILE A 230 -3.60 -1.24 4.25
CA ILE A 230 -3.66 -0.92 2.82
C ILE A 230 -2.99 -2.04 2.00
N ARG A 231 -1.82 -2.50 2.45
CA ARG A 231 -1.10 -3.60 1.80
C ARG A 231 -1.86 -4.94 1.81
N MET A 232 -2.63 -5.22 2.84
CA MET A 232 -3.31 -6.51 3.01
C MET A 232 -4.67 -6.58 2.31
N LEU A 233 -5.25 -5.43 1.95
CA LEU A 233 -6.49 -5.36 1.20
C LEU A 233 -6.21 -5.58 -0.30
N PRO A 234 -6.81 -6.60 -0.94
CA PRO A 234 -6.57 -6.92 -2.34
C PRO A 234 -7.40 -6.01 -3.27
N LEU A 235 -7.07 -4.72 -3.30
CA LEU A 235 -7.83 -3.71 -4.05
C LEU A 235 -7.35 -3.54 -5.50
N GLY A 236 -6.45 -4.41 -5.99
CA GLY A 236 -5.86 -4.28 -7.33
C GLY A 236 -4.86 -3.13 -7.46
N LEU A 237 -4.16 -2.79 -6.38
CA LEU A 237 -3.21 -1.66 -6.41
C LEU A 237 -1.98 -1.93 -7.29
N ASP A 238 -1.65 -3.20 -7.51
CA ASP A 238 -0.46 -3.68 -8.24
C ASP A 238 -0.76 -4.24 -9.63
N GLU A 239 -1.99 -4.07 -10.13
CA GLU A 239 -2.48 -4.57 -11.43
C GLU A 239 -2.20 -3.61 -12.61
#